data_AF-A0A7J7P867-F1
#
_entry.id   AF-A0A7J7P867-F1
#
_cell.length_a   1.000
_cell.length_b   1.000
_cell.length_c   1.000
_cell.angle_alpha   90.00
_cell.angle_beta   90.00
_cell.angle_gamma   90.00
#
_symmetry.space_group_name_H-M   'P 1'
#
loop_
_entity.id
_entity.type
_entity.pdbx_description
1 polymer ?
#
loop_
_entity_poly.entity_id
_entity_poly.type
_entity_poly.pdbx_seq_one_letter_code
_entity_poly.pdbx_strand_id
1 'polypeptide(L)'
;MSTRIGVRREAGILTTSSRVADNGRVYYQVEVNIKSYASSNELVAMPQEQKTRLEWDRHYLSVLGVENNQLYELRLQTPENVFLEEENDLRKVMDSFRVFKLSA
;
A
#
# COMPACT_ATOMS: atom_id res chain seq x y z
N MET A 1 12.03 1.64 -5.32
CA MET A 1 13.02 2.02 -4.28
C MET A 1 13.37 3.49 -4.45
N SER A 2 13.52 4.27 -3.35
CA SER A 2 14.08 5.63 -3.45
C SER A 2 15.60 5.52 -3.60
N THR A 3 16.16 6.33 -4.48
CA THR A 3 17.59 6.48 -4.69
C THR A 3 18.18 7.66 -3.91
N ARG A 4 17.35 8.41 -3.17
CA ARG A 4 17.79 9.56 -2.36
C ARG A 4 18.55 9.07 -1.13
N ILE A 5 19.82 9.47 -1.03
CA ILE A 5 20.70 9.19 0.10
C ILE A 5 20.05 9.75 1.38
N GLY A 6 20.04 8.95 2.46
CA GLY A 6 19.43 9.34 3.73
C GLY A 6 17.90 9.14 3.81
N VAL A 7 17.28 8.48 2.82
CA VAL A 7 15.88 8.03 2.90
C VAL A 7 15.82 6.56 3.31
N ARG A 8 15.21 6.29 4.47
CA ARG A 8 14.91 4.95 4.98
C ARG A 8 13.41 4.71 4.86
N ARG A 9 13.02 3.58 4.29
CA ARG A 9 11.60 3.17 4.26
C ARG A 9 11.40 1.88 5.02
N GLU A 10 10.34 1.87 5.80
CA GLU A 10 9.90 0.71 6.56
C GLU A 10 8.49 0.37 6.10
N ALA A 11 8.23 -0.92 5.91
CA ALA A 11 6.93 -1.42 5.55
C ALA A 11 6.52 -2.49 6.56
N GLY A 12 5.30 -2.38 7.09
CA GLY A 12 4.70 -3.35 7.97
C GLY A 12 3.39 -3.85 7.37
N ILE A 13 3.21 -5.17 7.31
CA ILE A 13 1.92 -5.76 6.93
C ILE A 13 0.96 -5.56 8.10
N LEU A 14 -0.16 -4.90 7.84
CA LEU A 14 -1.20 -4.68 8.84
C LEU A 14 -2.16 -5.85 8.87
N THR A 15 -2.74 -6.17 7.71
CA THR A 15 -3.72 -7.25 7.58
C THR A 15 -3.55 -7.95 6.24
N THR A 16 -3.94 -9.22 6.21
CA THR A 16 -4.06 -10.01 4.99
C THR A 16 -5.34 -10.81 5.07
N SER A 17 -6.09 -10.86 3.97
CA SER A 17 -7.30 -11.65 3.89
C SER A 17 -7.48 -12.21 2.49
N SER A 18 -8.31 -13.23 2.37
CA SER A 18 -8.77 -13.75 1.11
C SER A 18 -10.29 -13.81 1.12
N ARG A 19 -10.93 -13.43 0.01
CA ARG A 19 -12.38 -13.53 -0.16
C ARG A 19 -12.74 -14.14 -1.49
N VAL A 20 -13.86 -14.86 -1.54
CA VAL A 20 -14.49 -15.28 -2.79
C VAL A 20 -15.57 -14.26 -3.12
N ALA A 21 -15.54 -13.67 -4.30
CA ALA A 21 -16.58 -12.73 -4.71
C ALA A 21 -17.76 -13.44 -5.41
N ASP A 22 -18.80 -12.67 -5.72
CA ASP A 22 -19.99 -13.07 -6.47
C ASP A 22 -19.68 -13.75 -7.83
N ASN A 23 -18.59 -13.39 -8.49
CA ASN A 23 -18.11 -14.00 -9.73
C ASN A 23 -17.40 -15.36 -9.53
N GLY A 24 -17.37 -15.89 -8.30
CA GLY A 24 -16.73 -17.15 -7.95
C GLY A 24 -15.20 -17.12 -7.97
N ARG A 25 -14.59 -15.93 -8.13
CA ARG A 25 -13.13 -15.76 -8.12
C ARG A 25 -12.61 -15.43 -6.73
N VAL A 26 -11.41 -15.92 -6.43
CA VAL A 26 -10.68 -15.62 -5.21
C VAL A 26 -9.92 -14.30 -5.40
N TYR A 27 -10.07 -13.43 -4.41
CA TYR A 27 -9.32 -12.18 -4.29
C TYR A 27 -8.49 -12.20 -3.03
N TYR A 28 -7.27 -11.68 -3.13
CA TYR A 28 -6.40 -11.47 -1.98
C TYR A 28 -6.38 -9.98 -1.65
N GLN A 29 -6.61 -9.65 -0.39
CA GLN A 29 -6.51 -8.29 0.12
C GLN A 29 -5.30 -8.22 1.04
N VAL A 30 -4.46 -7.22 0.82
CA VAL A 30 -3.25 -6.99 1.59
C VAL A 30 -3.22 -5.52 1.99
N GLU A 31 -3.12 -5.27 3.28
CA GLU A 31 -2.95 -3.92 3.82
C GLU A 31 -1.55 -3.77 4.38
N VAL A 32 -0.87 -2.69 4.00
CA VAL A 32 0.52 -2.42 4.39
C VAL A 32 0.62 -0.97 4.84
N ASN A 33 1.22 -0.76 5.99
CA ASN A 33 1.64 0.57 6.40
C ASN A 33 3.09 0.80 5.92
N ILE A 34 3.34 1.94 5.29
CA ILE A 34 4.67 2.32 4.81
C ILE A 34 5.05 3.67 5.41
N LYS A 35 6.20 3.68 6.10
CA LYS A 35 6.80 4.88 6.68
C LYS A 35 8.05 5.25 5.92
N SER A 36 8.20 6.53 5.60
CA SER A 36 9.40 7.08 5.00
C SER A 36 10.03 8.07 5.95
N TYR A 37 11.28 7.81 6.28
CA TYR A 37 12.10 8.66 7.10
C TYR A 37 13.15 9.31 6.19
N ALA A 38 13.23 10.63 6.21
CA ALA A 38 14.22 11.40 5.47
C ALA A 38 15.15 12.13 6.44
N SER A 39 16.45 12.15 6.12
CA SER A 39 17.40 13.03 6.80
C SER A 39 17.16 14.47 6.35
N SER A 40 17.08 15.39 7.30
CA SER A 40 17.00 16.83 7.02
C SER A 40 18.31 17.43 6.54
N ASN A 41 19.43 16.70 6.64
CA ASN A 41 20.75 17.20 6.25
C ASN A 41 21.53 16.13 5.47
N GLU A 42 21.65 16.33 4.16
CA GLU A 42 22.26 15.37 3.21
C GLU A 42 23.80 15.38 3.24
N LEU A 43 24.41 16.33 3.95
CA LEU A 43 25.85 16.60 3.94
C LEU A 43 26.57 16.28 5.27
N VAL A 44 25.89 15.63 6.21
CA VAL A 44 26.46 15.34 7.54
C VAL A 44 27.40 14.13 7.47
N ALA A 45 28.65 14.33 7.88
CA ALA A 45 29.71 13.32 7.82
C ALA A 45 29.63 12.25 8.93
N MET A 46 28.94 12.53 10.03
CA MET A 46 28.92 11.65 11.22
C MET A 46 27.55 10.95 11.38
N PRO A 47 27.50 9.60 11.51
CA PRO A 47 26.24 8.84 11.63
C PRO A 47 25.35 9.25 12.80
N GLN A 48 25.92 9.78 13.89
CA GLN A 48 25.20 10.17 15.11
C GLN A 48 24.38 11.47 14.96
N GLU A 49 24.68 12.27 13.94
CA GLU A 49 24.03 13.56 13.68
C GLU A 49 22.92 13.47 12.62
N GLN A 50 22.74 12.30 11.99
CA GLN A 50 21.61 12.03 11.11
C GLN A 50 20.32 11.88 11.92
N LYS A 51 19.72 13.00 12.32
CA LYS A 51 18.36 13.03 12.84
C LYS A 51 17.39 12.77 11.69
N THR A 52 16.98 11.52 11.52
CA THR A 52 15.97 11.15 10.53
C THR A 52 14.60 11.55 11.04
N ARG A 53 13.82 12.26 10.21
CA ARG A 53 12.45 12.68 10.52
C ARG A 53 11.47 11.88 9.68
N LEU A 54 10.32 11.53 10.26
CA LEU A 54 9.20 10.98 9.51
C LEU A 54 8.73 12.01 8.47
N GLU A 55 8.88 11.66 7.20
CA GLU A 55 8.48 12.48 6.05
C GLU A 55 7.03 12.18 5.68
N TRP A 56 6.66 10.90 5.65
CA TRP A 56 5.30 10.47 5.44
C TRP A 56 5.03 9.08 6.02
N ASP A 57 3.77 8.87 6.38
CA ASP A 57 3.20 7.64 6.89
C ASP A 57 1.92 7.36 6.08
N ARG A 58 1.86 6.21 5.41
CA ARG A 58 0.81 5.90 4.44
C ARG A 58 0.28 4.48 4.60
N HIS A 59 -1.03 4.35 4.53
CA HIS A 59 -1.74 3.08 4.47
C HIS A 59 -1.98 2.71 3.01
N TYR A 60 -1.47 1.54 2.62
CA TYR A 60 -1.66 0.94 1.31
C TYR A 60 -2.68 -0.18 1.42
N LEU A 61 -3.71 -0.15 0.56
CA LEU A 61 -4.66 -1.24 0.44
C LEU A 61 -4.59 -1.80 -0.98
N SER A 62 -4.23 -3.07 -1.09
CA SER A 62 -4.13 -3.78 -2.37
C SER A 62 -5.16 -4.90 -2.43
N VAL A 63 -5.88 -4.97 -3.55
CA VAL A 63 -6.75 -6.10 -3.92
C VAL A 63 -6.19 -6.75 -5.18
N LEU A 64 -5.91 -8.04 -5.10
CA LEU A 64 -5.32 -8.85 -6.16
C LEU A 64 -6.34 -9.87 -6.65
N GLY A 65 -6.46 -10.00 -7.97
CA GLY A 65 -7.30 -11.01 -8.61
C GLY A 65 -6.66 -11.54 -9.89
N VAL A 66 -6.90 -12.80 -10.23
CA VAL A 66 -6.34 -13.45 -11.43
C VAL A 66 -7.46 -13.87 -12.36
N GLU A 67 -7.35 -13.50 -13.63
CA GLU A 67 -8.26 -13.91 -14.69
C GLU A 67 -7.58 -13.79 -16.06
N ASN A 68 -8.01 -14.56 -17.07
CA ASN A 68 -7.45 -14.51 -18.42
C ASN A 68 -5.91 -14.69 -18.47
N ASN A 69 -5.35 -15.50 -17.56
CA ASN A 69 -3.90 -15.68 -17.35
C ASN A 69 -3.13 -14.39 -17.02
N GLN A 70 -3.80 -13.39 -16.44
CA GLN A 70 -3.21 -12.12 -16.01
C GLN A 70 -3.52 -11.86 -14.53
N LEU A 71 -2.56 -11.26 -13.84
CA LEU A 71 -2.73 -10.75 -12.48
C LEU A 71 -3.15 -9.28 -12.55
N TYR A 72 -4.29 -8.98 -11.95
CA TYR A 72 -4.80 -7.62 -11.80
C TYR A 72 -4.65 -7.17 -10.35
N GLU A 73 -4.20 -5.93 -10.17
CA GLU A 73 -4.07 -5.28 -8.87
C GLU A 73 -4.84 -3.95 -8.88
N LEU A 74 -5.70 -3.76 -7.89
CA LEU A 74 -6.17 -2.44 -7.49
C LEU A 74 -5.42 -2.03 -6.23
N ARG A 75 -4.68 -0.92 -6.30
CA ARG A 75 -3.92 -0.38 -5.18
C ARG A 75 -4.42 1.03 -4.83
N LEU A 76 -4.89 1.20 -3.60
CA LEU A 76 -5.28 2.46 -3.02
C LEU A 76 -4.23 2.87 -1.98
N GLN A 77 -4.00 4.18 -1.83
CA GLN A 77 -3.10 4.72 -0.83
C GLN A 77 -3.73 5.95 -0.18
N THR A 78 -3.61 6.08 1.13
CA THR A 78 -4.04 7.27 1.88
C THR A 78 -3.04 7.57 3.00
N PRO A 79 -2.84 8.84 3.40
CA PRO A 79 -2.08 9.16 4.60
C PRO A 79 -2.68 8.50 5.84
N GLU A 80 -1.83 7.96 6.71
CA GLU A 80 -2.27 7.24 7.92
C GLU A 80 -3.18 8.10 8.82
N ASN A 81 -2.92 9.41 8.88
CA ASN A 81 -3.65 10.34 9.75
C ASN A 81 -5.10 10.63 9.31
N VAL A 82 -5.46 10.35 8.06
CA VAL A 82 -6.83 10.54 7.54
C VAL A 82 -7.52 9.20 7.26
N PHE A 83 -6.83 8.07 7.44
CA PHE A 83 -7.33 6.75 7.10
C PHE A 83 -8.69 6.46 7.75
N LEU A 84 -8.86 6.78 9.04
CA LEU A 84 -10.11 6.53 9.77
C LEU A 84 -11.33 7.27 9.19
N GLU A 85 -11.13 8.43 8.56
CA GLU A 85 -12.21 9.19 7.94
C GLU A 85 -12.60 8.60 6.59
N GLU A 86 -11.61 8.14 5.80
CA GLU A 86 -11.79 7.62 4.44
C GLU A 86 -12.04 6.11 4.39
N GLU A 87 -11.80 5.38 5.48
CA GLU A 87 -11.77 3.91 5.53
C GLU A 87 -13.02 3.29 4.89
N ASN A 88 -14.20 3.80 5.24
CA ASN A 88 -15.46 3.27 4.72
C ASN A 88 -15.55 3.35 3.20
N ASP A 89 -15.12 4.45 2.60
CA ASP A 89 -15.21 4.63 1.16
C ASP A 89 -14.10 3.86 0.44
N LEU A 90 -12.89 3.81 1.00
CA LEU A 90 -11.81 2.98 0.48
C LEU A 90 -12.19 1.49 0.48
N ARG A 91 -12.80 1.00 1.56
CA ARG A 91 -13.28 -0.39 1.65
C ARG A 91 -14.36 -0.70 0.62
N LYS A 92 -15.32 0.20 0.39
CA LYS A 92 -16.33 0.03 -0.67
C LYS A 92 -15.68 -0.09 -2.05
N VAL A 93 -14.68 0.74 -2.34
CA VAL A 93 -13.94 0.68 -3.62
C VAL A 93 -13.22 -0.66 -3.75
N MET A 94 -12.51 -1.11 -2.71
CA MET A 94 -11.86 -2.43 -2.67
C MET A 94 -12.84 -3.59 -2.88
N ASP A 95 -14.01 -3.51 -2.25
CA ASP A 95 -15.03 -4.56 -2.32
C ASP A 95 -15.76 -4.55 -3.66
N SER A 96 -15.79 -3.43 -4.38
CA SER A 96 -16.33 -3.33 -5.73
C SER A 96 -15.42 -3.92 -6.82
N PHE A 97 -14.13 -4.11 -6.55
CA PHE A 97 -13.17 -4.58 -7.54
C PHE A 97 -13.53 -5.98 -8.06
N ARG A 98 -13.65 -6.12 -9.38
CA ARG A 98 -13.97 -7.37 -10.07
C ARG A 98 -13.07 -7.57 -11.28
N VAL A 99 -12.74 -8.84 -11.54
CA VAL A 99 -12.07 -9.28 -12.76
C VAL A 99 -13.10 -10.00 -13.59
N PHE A 100 -13.08 -9.75 -14.90
CA PHE A 100 -14.03 -10.31 -15.84
C PHE A 100 -13.32 -11.23 -16.82
N LYS A 101 -13.94 -12.37 -17.11
CA LYS A 101 -13.51 -13.25 -18.17
C LYS A 101 -13.82 -12.59 -19.51
N LEU A 102 -12.83 -12.50 -20.39
CA LEU A 102 -13.08 -12.05 -21.76
C LEU A 102 -13.83 -13.15 -22.50
N SER A 103 -15.03 -12.85 -22.99
CA SER A 103 -15.71 -13.70 -23.97
C SER A 103 -14.91 -13.61 -25.27
N ALA A 104 -14.44 -14.77 -25.74
CA ALA A 104 -13.79 -14.92 -27.03
C ALA A 104 -14.74 -14.59 -28.19
#